data_AF-A0A4Y8ZRX3-F1
#
_entry.id   AF-A0A4Y8ZRX3-F1
#
_cell.length_a   1.000
_cell.length_b   1.000
_cell.length_c   1.000
_cell.angle_alpha   90.00
_cell.angle_beta   90.00
_cell.angle_gamma   90.00
#
_symmetry.space_group_name_H-M   'P 1'
#
loop_
_entity.id
_entity.type
_entity.pdbx_description
1 polymer ?
#
loop_
_entity_poly.entity_id
_entity_poly.type
_entity_poly.pdbx_seq_one_letter_code
_entity_poly.pdbx_strand_id
1 'polypeptide(L)' 'MLADPCEEPSMTSPTDSPEELLTKAGTCRRIAEGMGADPLARNLIEIAEDYEARAAELQGVITVIADQPA' A
#
# COMPACT_ATOMS: atom_id res chain seq x y z
N MET A 1 -27.80 -34.12 -4.82
CA MET A 1 -26.91 -33.59 -3.78
C MET A 1 -25.50 -33.99 -4.18
N LEU A 2 -24.63 -33.03 -4.52
CA LEU A 2 -23.18 -33.13 -4.32
C LEU A 2 -22.54 -31.77 -4.68
N ALA A 3 -21.93 -31.16 -3.67
CA ALA A 3 -20.92 -30.09 -3.67
C ALA A 3 -21.19 -28.76 -4.39
N ASP A 4 -21.65 -27.77 -3.61
CA ASP A 4 -21.08 -26.41 -3.64
C ASP A 4 -19.82 -26.45 -2.72
N PRO A 5 -18.74 -25.71 -3.01
CA PRO A 5 -18.82 -24.26 -2.96
C PRO A 5 -18.25 -23.58 -4.21
N CYS A 6 -18.94 -22.53 -4.65
CA CYS A 6 -18.30 -21.38 -5.29
C CYS A 6 -16.97 -21.08 -4.58
N GLU A 7 -15.85 -21.45 -5.20
CA GLU A 7 -14.60 -20.72 -5.04
C GLU A 7 -14.88 -19.31 -5.57
N GLU A 8 -15.43 -18.46 -4.69
CA GLU A 8 -15.28 -17.04 -4.87
C GLU A 8 -13.78 -16.80 -4.94
N PRO A 9 -13.23 -16.27 -6.06
CA PRO A 9 -11.86 -15.80 -6.03
C PRO A 9 -11.84 -14.80 -4.90
N SER A 10 -11.08 -15.11 -3.84
CA SER A 10 -10.92 -14.25 -2.69
C SER A 10 -10.59 -12.85 -3.22
N MET A 11 -11.61 -11.98 -3.27
CA MET A 11 -11.47 -10.54 -3.22
C MET A 11 -11.02 -10.21 -1.79
N THR A 12 -9.92 -10.81 -1.36
CA THR A 12 -9.00 -10.13 -0.47
C THR A 12 -8.56 -8.94 -1.30
N SER A 13 -9.23 -7.81 -1.12
CA SER A 13 -8.58 -6.52 -1.39
C SER A 13 -7.21 -6.65 -0.76
N PRO A 14 -6.09 -6.72 -1.52
CA PRO A 14 -4.80 -6.80 -0.88
C PRO A 14 -4.62 -5.42 -0.26
N THR A 15 -4.94 -5.32 1.03
CA THR A 15 -4.51 -4.16 1.80
C THR A 15 -3.01 -4.38 1.89
N ASP A 16 -2.29 -3.75 0.97
CA ASP A 16 -0.85 -3.81 0.89
C ASP A 16 -0.28 -3.64 2.30
N SER A 17 0.62 -4.52 2.69
CA SER A 17 1.36 -4.36 3.94
C SER A 17 2.13 -3.04 3.93
N PRO A 18 2.46 -2.46 5.09
CA PRO A 18 3.26 -1.24 5.14
C PRO A 18 4.61 -1.38 4.40
N GLU A 19 5.21 -2.57 4.37
CA GLU A 19 6.44 -2.83 3.61
C GLU A 19 6.23 -2.79 2.09
N GLU A 20 5.12 -3.35 1.61
CA GLU A 20 4.74 -3.30 0.20
C GLU A 20 4.42 -1.86 -0.25
N LEU A 21 3.73 -1.09 0.60
CA LEU A 21 3.46 0.33 0.34
C LEU A 21 4.76 1.13 0.24
N LEU A 22 5.71 0.94 1.16
CA LEU A 22 7.02 1.60 1.08
C LEU A 22 7.82 1.17 -0.16
N THR A 23 7.72 -0.09 -0.58
CA THR A 23 8.34 -0.59 -1.81
C THR A 23 7.75 0.09 -3.05
N LYS A 24 6.42 0.25 -3.08
CA LYS A 24 5.72 0.98 -4.16
C LYS A 24 6.10 2.45 -4.18
N ALA A 25 6.16 3.10 -3.01
CA ALA A 25 6.61 4.49 -2.89
C ALA A 25 8.02 4.70 -3.44
N GLY A 26 8.97 3.85 -3.03
CA GLY A 26 10.35 3.90 -3.53
C GLY A 26 10.46 3.67 -5.03
N THR A 27 9.60 2.81 -5.59
CA THR A 27 9.52 2.59 -7.04
C THR A 27 9.04 3.84 -7.77
N CYS A 28 7.95 4.46 -7.29
CA CYS A 28 7.42 5.70 -7.85
C CYS A 28 8.45 6.83 -7.82
N ARG A 29 9.18 7.01 -6.71
CA ARG A 29 10.27 8.01 -6.61
C ARG A 29 11.37 7.74 -7.62
N ARG A 30 11.85 6.49 -7.75
CA ARG A 30 12.92 6.14 -8.70
C ARG A 30 12.52 6.38 -10.15
N ILE A 31 11.26 6.11 -10.50
CA ILE A 31 10.73 6.40 -11.84
C ILE A 31 10.66 7.92 -12.04
N ALA A 32 10.13 8.67 -11.07
CA ALA A 32 10.06 10.13 -11.15
C ALA A 32 11.44 10.78 -11.32
N GLU A 33 12.46 10.30 -10.60
CA GLU A 33 13.85 10.75 -10.73
C GLU A 33 14.39 10.54 -12.16
N GLY A 34 14.04 9.42 -12.79
CA GLY A 34 14.42 9.11 -14.18
C GLY A 34 13.71 9.95 -15.24
N MET A 35 12.64 10.66 -14.89
CA MET A 35 11.79 11.42 -15.82
C MET A 35 12.13 12.92 -15.90
N GLY A 36 12.94 13.44 -14.96
CA GLY A 36 13.33 14.85 -14.97
C GLY A 36 12.16 15.79 -14.69
N ALA A 37 11.97 16.83 -15.53
CA ALA A 37 10.94 17.85 -15.36
C ALA A 37 9.57 17.47 -15.97
N ASP A 38 9.34 16.18 -16.23
CA ASP A 38 8.08 15.72 -16.79
C ASP A 38 6.93 15.90 -15.78
N PRO A 39 5.76 16.43 -16.18
CA PRO A 39 4.63 16.62 -15.28
C PRO A 39 4.11 15.30 -14.66
N LEU A 40 4.34 14.15 -15.29
CA LEU A 40 4.02 12.84 -14.71
C LEU A 40 4.98 12.47 -13.57
N ALA A 41 6.20 13.00 -13.54
CA ALA A 41 7.12 12.82 -12.42
C ALA A 41 6.52 13.39 -11.12
N ARG A 42 5.83 14.53 -11.21
CA ARG A 42 5.10 15.10 -10.08
C ARG A 42 3.98 14.18 -9.60
N ASN A 43 3.17 13.64 -10.51
CA ASN A 43 2.11 12.70 -10.15
C ASN A 43 2.68 11.44 -9.47
N LEU A 44 3.83 10.94 -9.93
CA LEU A 44 4.50 9.79 -9.30
C LEU A 44 5.02 10.11 -7.90
N ILE A 45 5.51 11.33 -7.66
CA ILE A 45 5.90 11.78 -6.33
C ILE A 45 4.68 11.84 -5.41
N GLU A 46 3.56 12.42 -5.88
CA GLU A 46 2.31 12.49 -5.11
C GLU A 46 1.78 11.07 -4.77
N ILE A 47 1.87 10.12 -5.69
CA ILE A 47 1.53 8.71 -5.44
C ILE A 47 2.48 8.07 -4.42
N ALA A 48 3.78 8.38 -4.47
CA ALA A 48 4.75 7.86 -3.51
C ALA A 48 4.46 8.34 -2.09
N GLU A 49 4.10 9.62 -1.95
CA GLU A 49 3.72 10.23 -0.67
C GLU A 49 2.45 9.61 -0.10
N ASP A 50 1.44 9.31 -0.94
CA ASP A 50 0.23 8.58 -0.53
C ASP A 50 0.57 7.19 0.03
N TYR A 51 1.44 6.44 -0.64
CA TYR A 51 1.87 5.13 -0.16
C TYR A 51 2.64 5.22 1.16
N GLU A 52 3.53 6.20 1.33
CA GLU A 52 4.24 6.43 2.59
C GLU A 52 3.28 6.78 3.74
N ALA A 53 2.28 7.63 3.47
CA ALA A 53 1.26 8.00 4.45
C ALA A 53 0.45 6.79 4.90
N ARG A 54 -0.05 5.99 3.95
CA ARG A 54 -0.80 4.77 4.24
C ARG A 54 0.04 3.73 4.99
N ALA A 55 1.34 3.63 4.69
CA ALA A 55 2.24 2.75 5.42
C ALA A 55 2.39 3.20 6.88
N ALA A 56 2.53 4.52 7.11
CA ALA A 56 2.62 5.09 8.44
C ALA A 56 1.31 4.92 9.22
N GLU A 57 0.14 5.08 8.58
CA GLU A 57 -1.16 4.82 9.20
C GLU A 57 -1.29 3.36 9.63
N LEU A 58 -0.92 2.41 8.77
CA LEU A 58 -0.96 0.98 9.11
C LEU A 58 -0.01 0.64 10.27
N GLN A 59 1.20 1.19 10.28
CA GLN A 59 2.15 1.01 11.39
C GLN A 59 1.62 1.63 12.69
N GLY A 60 1.05 2.85 12.63
CA GLY A 60 0.44 3.51 13.77
C GLY A 60 -0.75 2.73 14.34
N VAL A 61 -1.61 2.19 13.47
CA VAL A 61 -2.75 1.33 13.85
C VAL A 61 -2.26 0.06 14.55
N ILE A 62 -1.22 -0.61 14.03
CA ILE A 62 -0.64 -1.80 14.68
C ILE A 62 -0.16 -1.46 16.11
N THR A 63 0.40 -0.28 16.31
CA THR A 63 0.90 0.16 17.62
C THR A 63 -0.24 0.43 18.62
N VAL A 64 -1.36 0.99 18.17
CA VAL A 64 -2.53 1.27 19.02
C VAL A 64 -3.25 -0.02 19.46
N ILE A 65 -3.31 -1.05 18.60
CA ILE A 65 -3.97 -2.31 18.95
C ILE A 65 -3.10 -3.13 19.92
N ALA A 66 -1.77 -3.04 19.83
CA ALA A 66 -0.84 -3.75 20.72
C ALA A 66 -0.82 -3.22 22.17
N ASP A 67 -1.34 -2.01 22.42
CA ASP A 67 -1.33 -1.34 23.73
C ASP A 67 -2.67 -1.47 24.49
N GLN A 68 -3.62 -2.30 24.03
CA GLN A 68 -4.85 -2.55 24.79
C GLN A 68 -4.61 -3.68 25.82
N PRO A 69 -4.62 -3.40 27.14
CA PRO A 69 -4.58 -4.45 28.15
C PRO A 69 -5.88 -5.26 28.11
N ALA A 70 -5.74 -6.59 28.18
CA ALA A 70 -6.82 -7.57 28.23
C ALA A 70 -7.70 -7.45 29.49
#